data_AF-X1VBY3-F1
#
_entry.id   AF-X1VBY3-F1
#
_cell.length_a   1.000
_cell.length_b   1.000
_cell.length_c   1.000
_cell.angle_alpha   90.00
_cell.angle_beta   90.00
_cell.angle_gamma   90.00
#
_symmetry.space_group_name_H-M   'P 1'
#
loop_
_entity.id
_entity.type
_entity.pdbx_description
1 polymer ?
#
loop_
_entity_poly.entity_id
_entity_poly.type
_entity_poly.pdbx_seq_one_letter_code
_entity_poly.pdbx_strand_id
1 'polypeptide(L)'
;MRDRSVNYLIVAAIAVLLVVAVTLSAGASSCEEIEQEIAQCAVIVGELERLECYDQLARSLGLVSVQTEVPLSEDAGAWEVSIKTNPLDDSRTVTLILLAESGTNRRGNPVGLIL
;
A
#
# COMPACT_ATOMS: atom_id res chain seq x y z
N MET A 1 -20.21 65.69 2.52
CA MET A 1 -18.92 65.29 3.14
C MET A 1 -18.92 63.77 3.21
N ARG A 2 -18.10 63.10 2.40
CA ARG A 2 -18.05 61.62 2.37
C ARG A 2 -17.30 61.15 3.62
N ASP A 3 -17.97 60.37 4.46
CA ASP A 3 -17.51 60.00 5.79
C ASP A 3 -16.24 59.15 5.70
N ARG A 4 -15.13 59.66 6.24
CA ARG A 4 -13.83 58.98 6.23
C ARG A 4 -13.88 57.64 6.96
N SER A 5 -14.74 57.50 7.97
CA SER A 5 -14.90 56.26 8.73
C SER A 5 -15.49 55.12 7.88
N VAL A 6 -16.44 55.44 6.99
CA VAL A 6 -17.06 54.47 6.07
C VAL A 6 -16.05 53.95 5.05
N ASN A 7 -15.15 54.81 4.55
CA ASN A 7 -14.10 54.39 3.62
C ASN A 7 -13.08 53.44 4.27
N TYR A 8 -12.72 53.66 5.55
CA TYR A 8 -11.83 52.76 6.28
C TYR A 8 -12.45 51.38 6.51
N LEU A 9 -13.75 51.33 6.83
CA LEU A 9 -14.48 50.08 7.01
C LEU A 9 -14.56 49.26 5.72
N ILE A 10 -14.78 49.92 4.58
CA ILE A 10 -14.81 49.26 3.26
C ILE A 10 -13.44 48.68 2.91
N VAL A 11 -12.37 49.45 3.12
CA VAL A 11 -11.00 48.98 2.82
C VAL A 11 -10.61 47.81 3.73
N ALA A 12 -10.96 47.87 5.02
CA ALA A 12 -10.71 46.77 5.95
C ALA A 12 -11.49 45.50 5.55
N ALA A 13 -12.76 45.62 5.16
CA ALA A 13 -13.56 44.49 4.71
C ALA A 13 -12.98 43.83 3.44
N ILE A 14 -12.51 44.63 2.47
CA ILE A 14 -11.86 44.13 1.25
C ILE A 14 -10.54 43.43 1.58
N ALA A 15 -9.73 44.00 2.49
CA ALA A 15 -8.47 43.39 2.92
C ALA A 15 -8.70 42.04 3.62
N VAL A 16 -9.70 41.95 4.50
CA VAL A 16 -10.08 40.68 5.15
C VAL A 16 -10.54 39.66 4.13
N LEU A 17 -11.36 40.06 3.16
CA LEU A 17 -11.89 39.17 2.13
C LEU A 17 -10.78 38.63 1.20
N LEU A 18 -9.78 39.46 0.89
CA LEU A 18 -8.58 39.06 0.15
C LEU A 18 -7.71 38.06 0.93
N VAL A 19 -7.53 38.26 2.24
CA VAL A 19 -6.76 37.34 3.08
C VAL A 19 -7.45 35.96 3.18
N VAL A 20 -8.77 35.94 3.35
CA VAL A 20 -9.55 34.69 3.41
C VAL A 20 -9.45 33.91 2.10
N ALA A 21 -9.50 34.59 0.95
CA ALA A 21 -9.39 33.95 -0.36
C ALA A 21 -8.02 33.29 -0.58
N VAL A 22 -6.94 33.90 -0.09
CA VAL A 22 -5.57 33.35 -0.20
C VAL A 22 -5.36 32.12 0.70
N THR A 23 -6.02 32.06 1.86
CA THR A 23 -5.87 30.90 2.77
C THR A 23 -6.61 29.64 2.31
N LEU A 24 -7.60 29.76 1.41
CA LEU A 24 -8.44 28.65 1.00
C LEU A 24 -7.84 27.75 -0.09
N SER A 25 -6.80 28.20 -0.80
CA SER A 25 -6.20 27.49 -1.94
C SER A 25 -5.01 26.58 -1.61
N ALA A 26 -4.62 26.46 -0.34
CA ALA A 26 -3.41 25.74 0.06
C ALA A 26 -3.60 24.22 0.34
N GLY A 27 -4.77 23.64 0.01
CA GLY A 27 -5.17 22.32 0.52
C GLY A 27 -5.19 21.14 -0.45
N ALA A 28 -4.75 21.25 -1.70
CA ALA A 28 -5.14 20.29 -2.75
C ALA A 28 -4.00 19.68 -3.60
N SER A 29 -2.78 19.48 -3.08
CA SER A 29 -1.64 19.16 -3.97
C SER A 29 -0.81 17.92 -3.63
N SER A 30 -1.31 16.95 -2.86
CA SER A 30 -0.51 15.75 -2.51
C SER A 30 -0.98 14.43 -3.13
N CYS A 31 -2.22 14.33 -3.62
CA CYS A 31 -2.71 13.09 -4.25
C CYS A 31 -2.46 13.06 -5.78
N GLU A 32 -2.40 14.23 -6.42
CA GLU A 32 -2.20 14.34 -7.88
C GLU A 32 -0.80 13.90 -8.33
N GLU A 33 0.22 14.13 -7.49
CA GLU A 33 1.62 13.82 -7.80
C GLU A 33 1.85 12.31 -7.97
N ILE A 34 1.34 11.49 -7.04
CA ILE A 34 1.48 10.04 -7.10
C ILE A 34 0.68 9.44 -8.27
N GLU A 35 -0.53 9.93 -8.53
CA GLU A 35 -1.34 9.48 -9.67
C GLU A 35 -0.64 9.75 -11.00
N GLN A 36 0.03 10.90 -11.12
CA GLN A 36 0.80 11.24 -12.29
C GLN A 36 2.03 10.32 -12.48
N GLU A 37 2.76 10.01 -11.42
CA GLU A 37 3.90 9.08 -11.46
C GLU A 37 3.47 7.64 -11.81
N ILE A 38 2.33 7.18 -11.27
CA ILE A 38 1.74 5.88 -11.64
C ILE A 38 1.34 5.84 -13.12
N ALA A 39 0.74 6.93 -13.63
CA ALA A 39 0.32 7.03 -15.02
C ALA A 39 1.52 7.00 -15.99
N GLN A 40 2.66 7.58 -15.60
CA GLN A 40 3.90 7.52 -16.39
C GLN A 40 4.40 6.09 -16.56
N CYS A 41 4.33 5.26 -15.53
CA CYS A 41 4.68 3.85 -15.66
C CYS A 41 3.64 3.07 -16.50
N ALA A 42 2.35 3.40 -16.40
CA ALA A 42 1.28 2.66 -17.05
C ALA A 42 1.32 2.69 -18.59
N VAL A 43 1.90 3.73 -19.18
CA VAL A 43 1.99 3.89 -20.65
C VAL A 43 3.14 3.10 -21.28
N ILE A 44 4.04 2.52 -20.47
CA ILE A 44 5.16 1.73 -20.97
C ILE A 44 4.64 0.40 -21.55
N VAL A 45 5.01 0.12 -22.81
CA VAL A 45 4.56 -1.07 -23.55
C VAL A 45 5.31 -2.33 -23.12
N GLY A 46 6.62 -2.21 -22.83
CA GLY A 46 7.46 -3.34 -22.43
C GLY A 46 7.09 -3.81 -21.01
N GLU A 47 6.72 -5.08 -20.87
CA GLU A 47 6.26 -5.62 -19.59
C GLU A 47 7.31 -5.50 -18.47
N LEU A 48 8.56 -5.86 -18.79
CA LEU A 48 9.67 -5.79 -17.82
C LEU A 48 10.06 -4.35 -17.49
N GLU A 49 10.09 -3.47 -18.48
CA GLU A 49 10.40 -2.04 -18.29
C GLU A 49 9.32 -1.33 -17.48
N ARG A 50 8.05 -1.66 -17.75
CA ARG A 50 6.91 -1.16 -16.96
C ARG A 50 7.00 -1.63 -15.51
N LEU A 51 7.33 -2.90 -15.29
CA LEU A 51 7.49 -3.45 -13.94
C LEU A 51 8.63 -2.74 -13.20
N GLU A 52 9.78 -2.56 -13.85
CA GLU A 52 10.91 -1.85 -13.28
C GLU A 52 10.57 -0.38 -12.92
N CYS A 53 9.76 0.31 -13.74
CA CYS A 53 9.28 1.66 -13.44
C CYS A 53 8.49 1.71 -12.13
N TYR A 54 7.54 0.79 -11.94
CA TYR A 54 6.77 0.71 -10.68
C TYR A 54 7.67 0.39 -9.48
N ASP A 55 8.64 -0.50 -9.65
CA ASP A 55 9.57 -0.85 -8.57
C ASP A 55 10.44 0.36 -8.17
N GLN A 56 10.88 1.16 -9.13
CA GLN A 56 11.65 2.38 -8.86
C GLN A 56 10.80 3.42 -8.13
N LEU A 57 9.54 3.60 -8.54
CA LEU A 57 8.58 4.47 -7.86
C LEU A 57 8.31 4.00 -6.42
N ALA A 58 8.13 2.70 -6.20
CA ALA A 58 7.99 2.16 -4.85
C ALA A 58 9.24 2.42 -3.99
N ARG A 59 10.45 2.32 -4.57
CA ARG A 59 11.72 2.64 -3.88
C ARG A 59 11.83 4.12 -3.55
N SER A 60 11.47 5.03 -4.47
CA SER A 60 11.55 6.48 -4.22
C SER A 60 10.60 6.91 -3.10
N LEU A 61 9.44 6.26 -3.00
CA LEU A 61 8.45 6.48 -1.94
C LEU A 61 8.77 5.74 -0.63
N GLY A 62 9.84 4.94 -0.59
CA GLY A 62 10.21 4.16 0.60
C GLY A 62 9.21 3.05 0.95
N LEU A 63 8.41 2.59 -0.02
CA LEU A 63 7.38 1.56 0.15
C LEU A 63 7.92 0.14 0.03
N VAL A 64 9.21 -0.02 -0.27
CA VAL A 64 9.91 -1.30 -0.27
C VAL A 64 10.24 -1.68 1.18
N SER A 65 9.22 -1.88 2.00
CA SER A 65 9.36 -2.75 3.15
C SER A 65 9.42 -4.17 2.59
N VAL A 66 10.47 -4.91 2.98
CA VAL A 66 10.50 -6.37 2.87
C VAL A 66 9.15 -6.85 3.35
N GLN A 67 8.38 -7.57 2.52
CA GLN A 67 7.13 -8.19 2.92
C GLN A 67 7.37 -8.75 4.31
N THR A 68 6.84 -8.11 5.34
CA THR A 68 7.03 -8.57 6.70
C THR A 68 6.38 -9.93 6.67
N GLU A 69 7.19 -10.98 6.75
CA GLU A 69 6.69 -12.34 6.88
C GLU A 69 5.62 -12.26 7.96
N VAL A 70 4.36 -12.49 7.57
CA VAL A 70 3.26 -12.44 8.52
C VAL A 70 3.67 -13.44 9.59
N PRO A 71 3.96 -12.99 10.83
CA PRO A 71 4.42 -13.91 11.85
C PRO A 71 3.33 -14.98 11.95
N LEU A 72 3.73 -16.25 11.80
CA LEU A 72 2.84 -17.38 12.00
C LEU A 72 2.12 -17.12 13.33
N SER A 73 0.81 -16.83 13.25
CA SER A 73 0.05 -16.50 14.44
C SER A 73 0.10 -17.68 15.39
N GLU A 74 0.26 -17.45 16.68
CA GLU A 74 0.21 -18.52 17.70
C GLU A 74 -1.10 -19.33 17.64
N ASP A 75 -2.13 -18.79 16.98
CA ASP A 75 -3.45 -19.40 16.74
C ASP A 75 -3.55 -20.25 15.46
N ALA A 76 -2.44 -20.55 14.79
CA ALA A 76 -2.44 -21.31 13.54
C ALA A 76 -2.72 -22.82 13.71
N GLY A 77 -2.95 -23.31 14.94
CA GLY A 77 -3.22 -24.73 15.22
C GLY A 77 -2.06 -25.67 14.87
N ALA A 78 -2.34 -26.97 14.70
CA ALA A 78 -1.34 -27.99 14.35
C ALA A 78 -0.98 -28.03 12.85
N TRP A 79 -1.11 -26.90 12.17
CA TRP A 79 -0.78 -26.78 10.75
C TRP A 79 0.73 -26.68 10.56
N GLU A 80 1.30 -27.62 9.80
CA GLU A 80 2.66 -27.55 9.30
C GLU A 80 2.65 -26.96 7.89
N VAL A 81 3.42 -25.89 7.68
CA VAL A 81 3.51 -25.21 6.39
C VAL A 81 4.90 -25.42 5.81
N SER A 82 4.96 -25.96 4.59
CA SER A 82 6.20 -26.08 3.82
C SER A 82 6.12 -25.19 2.59
N ILE A 83 7.08 -24.28 2.45
CA ILE A 83 7.18 -23.39 1.29
C ILE A 83 8.42 -23.76 0.51
N LYS A 84 8.25 -24.07 -0.78
CA LYS A 84 9.35 -24.33 -1.70
C LYS A 84 9.29 -23.30 -2.83
N THR A 85 10.34 -22.51 -2.93
CA THR A 85 10.52 -21.55 -4.01
C THR A 85 11.28 -22.20 -5.16
N ASN A 86 10.78 -22.04 -6.39
CA ASN A 86 11.50 -22.43 -7.60
C ASN A 86 12.60 -21.39 -7.88
N PRO A 87 13.88 -21.78 -7.94
CA PRO A 87 14.97 -20.84 -8.16
C PRO A 87 15.03 -20.26 -9.59
N LEU A 88 14.21 -20.75 -10.53
CA LEU A 88 14.22 -20.30 -11.93
C LEU A 88 13.24 -19.16 -12.21
N ASP A 89 12.13 -19.10 -11.49
CA ASP A 89 11.01 -18.18 -11.80
C ASP A 89 10.34 -17.59 -10.55
N ASP A 90 10.92 -17.81 -9.37
CA ASP A 90 10.42 -17.36 -8.06
C ASP A 90 9.00 -17.84 -7.71
N SER A 91 8.45 -18.79 -8.46
CA SER A 91 7.16 -19.39 -8.13
C SER A 91 7.25 -20.15 -6.79
N ARG A 92 6.20 -20.03 -5.98
CA ARG A 92 6.12 -20.66 -4.66
C ARG A 92 5.11 -21.79 -4.67
N THR A 93 5.57 -22.99 -4.31
CA THR A 93 4.70 -24.08 -3.90
C THR A 93 4.53 -24.02 -2.39
N VAL A 94 3.29 -23.88 -1.93
CA VAL A 94 2.95 -23.90 -0.51
C VAL A 94 2.18 -25.19 -0.26
N THR A 95 2.72 -26.04 0.61
CA THR A 95 2.04 -27.25 1.10
C THR A 95 1.61 -27.02 2.53
N LEU A 96 0.34 -27.27 2.82
CA LEU A 96 -0.20 -27.22 4.18
C LEU A 96 -0.55 -28.63 4.63
N ILE A 97 -0.07 -29.02 5.81
CA ILE A 97 -0.36 -30.32 6.41
C ILE A 97 -1.04 -30.08 7.75
N LEU A 98 -2.23 -30.65 7.93
CA LEU A 98 -2.89 -30.72 9.22
C LEU A 98 -2.85 -32.14 9.75
N LEU A 99 -2.06 -32.38 10.79
CA LEU A 99 -2.01 -33.67 11.46
C LEU A 99 -3.20 -33.82 12.42
N ALA A 100 -3.82 -34.99 12.41
CA ALA A 100 -4.91 -35.29 13.34
C ALA A 100 -4.37 -35.43 14.77
N GLU A 101 -5.06 -34.81 15.74
CA GLU A 101 -4.76 -34.97 17.17
C GLU A 101 -4.97 -36.41 17.67
N SER A 102 -5.81 -37.18 16.96
CA SER A 102 -6.07 -38.59 17.26
C SER A 102 -6.38 -39.39 15.99
N GLY A 103 -6.12 -40.70 16.07
CA GLY A 103 -6.31 -41.63 14.96
C GLY A 103 -5.02 -41.90 14.17
N THR A 104 -4.78 -43.18 13.89
CA THR A 104 -3.60 -43.62 13.15
C THR A 104 -4.01 -44.55 12.01
N ASN A 105 -3.15 -44.64 11.00
CA ASN A 105 -3.28 -45.63 9.95
C ASN A 105 -2.85 -47.02 10.46
N ARG A 106 -2.97 -48.04 9.60
CA ARG A 106 -2.61 -49.44 9.94
C ARG A 106 -1.15 -49.64 10.39
N ARG A 107 -0.25 -48.71 10.09
CA ARG A 107 1.18 -48.77 10.48
C ARG A 107 1.48 -47.96 11.73
N GLY A 108 0.48 -47.33 12.35
CA GLY A 108 0.63 -46.52 13.55
C GLY A 108 1.00 -45.05 13.29
N ASN A 109 1.04 -44.59 12.04
CA ASN A 109 1.34 -43.19 11.74
C ASN A 109 0.08 -42.32 11.86
N PRO A 110 0.19 -41.06 12.31
CA PRO A 110 -0.90 -40.11 12.30
C PRO A 110 -1.51 -39.94 10.90
N VAL A 111 -2.82 -39.73 10.84
CA VAL A 111 -3.50 -39.36 9.60
C VAL A 111 -3.49 -37.84 9.48
N GLY A 112 -3.32 -37.30 8.28
CA GLY A 112 -3.31 -35.85 8.05
C GLY A 112 -4.01 -35.45 6.75
N LEU A 113 -4.51 -34.22 6.74
CA LEU A 113 -5.01 -33.53 5.54
C LEU A 113 -3.85 -32.78 4.88
N ILE A 114 -3.76 -32.87 3.55
CA ILE A 114 -2.73 -32.16 2.76
C ILE A 114 -3.43 -31.28 1.74
N LEU A 115 -3.02 -30.01 1.66
CA LEU A 115 -3.50 -28.99 0.72
C LEU A 115 -2.34 -28.41 -0.08
#